data_AF-A0A6G4MHY5-F1
#
_entry.id   AF-A0A6G4MHY5-F1
#
_cell.length_a   1.000
_cell.length_b   1.000
_cell.length_c   1.000
_cell.angle_alpha   90.00
_cell.angle_beta   90.00
_cell.angle_gamma   90.00
#
_symmetry.space_group_name_H-M   'P 1'
#
loop_
_entity.id
_entity.type
_entity.pdbx_description
1 polymer ?
#
loop_
_entity_poly.entity_id
_entity_poly.type
_entity_poly.pdbx_seq_one_letter_code
_entity_poly.pdbx_strand_id
1 'polypeptide(L)'
;INAAPDADSVVRGMYLAEGPRTHVLDHLAVQLARQALRPPSSVPALPDVETDAGGWVRQAYIRLNFAGPAGTYRHVPALDVLNGHVPPEALAGKLVLIGATASGVSDIFATPPSRTMSGVEVLANATQTVLD
;
A
#
# COMPACT_ATOMS: atom_id res chain seq x y z
N ILE A 1 5.51 -0.75 5.55
CA ILE A 1 5.16 0.04 4.32
C ILE A 1 5.33 1.54 4.56
N ASN A 2 5.31 2.38 3.52
CA ASN A 2 5.33 3.83 3.71
C ASN A 2 3.93 4.38 3.96
N ALA A 3 3.45 4.18 5.19
CA ALA A 3 2.16 4.71 5.63
C ALA A 3 2.34 6.13 6.18
N ALA A 4 1.36 7.00 5.92
CA ALA A 4 1.26 8.32 6.52
C ALA A 4 0.05 8.35 7.46
N PRO A 5 0.21 7.97 8.74
CA PRO A 5 -0.87 8.09 9.73
C PRO A 5 -1.25 9.55 9.95
N ASP A 6 -2.53 9.81 10.14
CA ASP A 6 -3.02 11.12 10.55
C ASP A 6 -2.60 11.41 12.02
N ALA A 7 -2.92 12.60 12.54
CA ALA A 7 -2.58 13.01 13.90
C ALA A 7 -3.12 12.06 15.00
N ASP A 8 -4.17 11.28 14.70
CA ASP A 8 -4.75 10.26 15.58
C ASP A 8 -4.16 8.86 15.37
N SER A 9 -3.03 8.75 14.64
CA SER A 9 -2.33 7.49 14.30
C SER A 9 -3.14 6.52 13.43
N VAL A 10 -4.23 6.98 12.81
CA VAL A 10 -5.00 6.17 11.86
C VAL A 10 -4.54 6.47 10.45
N VAL A 11 -4.25 5.41 9.68
CA VAL A 11 -3.88 5.51 8.27
C VAL A 11 -5.13 5.63 7.43
N ARG A 12 -5.32 6.79 6.80
CA ARG A 12 -6.45 7.08 5.89
C ARG A 12 -6.03 7.37 4.46
N GLY A 13 -4.74 7.52 4.22
CA GLY A 13 -4.18 8.00 2.97
C GLY A 13 -2.70 7.71 2.85
N MET A 14 -2.14 8.16 1.75
CA MET A 14 -0.71 8.04 1.43
C MET A 14 -0.31 9.19 0.50
N TYR A 15 0.98 9.50 0.49
CA TYR A 15 1.58 10.33 -0.54
C TYR A 15 1.96 9.47 -1.73
N LEU A 16 1.71 9.97 -2.94
CA LEU A 16 2.05 9.25 -4.17
C LEU A 16 3.55 9.19 -4.43
N ALA A 17 4.30 10.17 -3.92
CA ALA A 17 5.75 10.18 -3.96
C ALA A 17 6.32 10.91 -2.74
N GLU A 18 7.45 10.42 -2.23
CA GLU A 18 8.18 11.09 -1.16
C GLU A 18 9.67 10.72 -1.12
N GLY A 19 10.46 11.54 -0.42
CA GLY A 19 11.91 11.34 -0.30
C GLY A 19 12.65 12.63 0.05
N PRO A 20 13.99 12.59 0.17
CA PRO A 20 14.79 13.80 0.27
C PRO A 20 14.60 14.69 -0.97
N ARG A 21 14.80 16.01 -0.82
CA ARG A 21 14.71 16.99 -1.93
C ARG A 21 15.48 16.61 -3.19
N THR A 22 16.60 15.90 -3.04
CA THR A 22 17.46 15.47 -4.16
C THR A 22 16.94 14.21 -4.86
N HIS A 23 16.06 13.45 -4.22
CA HIS A 23 15.60 12.17 -4.72
C HIS A 23 14.23 11.79 -4.15
N VAL A 24 13.17 12.19 -4.85
CA VAL A 24 11.79 11.80 -4.53
C VAL A 24 11.46 10.50 -5.27
N LEU A 25 10.90 9.52 -4.55
CA LEU A 25 10.54 8.21 -5.10
C LEU A 25 9.02 8.04 -5.13
N ASP A 26 8.52 7.49 -6.23
CA ASP A 26 7.14 7.02 -6.30
C ASP A 26 6.89 5.99 -5.21
N HIS A 27 5.72 6.08 -4.56
CA HIS A 27 5.28 5.08 -3.61
C HIS A 27 5.17 3.71 -4.30
N LEU A 28 5.47 2.62 -3.58
CA LEU A 28 5.47 1.27 -4.13
C LEU A 28 4.13 0.90 -4.81
N ALA A 29 3.01 1.34 -4.26
CA ALA A 29 1.68 1.17 -4.85
C ALA A 29 1.57 1.74 -6.29
N VAL A 30 2.19 2.90 -6.55
CA VAL A 30 2.22 3.50 -7.89
C VAL A 30 3.04 2.64 -8.85
N GLN A 31 4.17 2.11 -8.39
CA GLN A 31 5.02 1.23 -9.20
C GLN A 31 4.33 -0.11 -9.50
N LEU A 32 3.64 -0.69 -8.52
CA LEU A 32 2.83 -1.89 -8.69
C LEU A 32 1.69 -1.68 -9.69
N ALA A 33 0.99 -0.55 -9.59
CA ALA A 33 -0.08 -0.19 -10.53
C ALA A 33 0.45 -0.05 -11.97
N ARG A 34 1.60 0.63 -12.16
CA ARG A 34 2.26 0.73 -13.48
C ARG A 34 2.61 -0.65 -14.05
N GLN A 35 3.10 -1.58 -13.21
CA GLN A 35 3.45 -2.94 -13.63
C GLN A 35 2.23 -3.78 -14.01
N ALA A 36 1.06 -3.52 -13.40
CA ALA A 36 -0.18 -4.25 -13.64
C ALA A 36 -0.91 -3.89 -14.96
N LEU A 37 -0.36 -2.96 -15.77
CA LEU A 37 -0.81 -2.65 -17.15
C LEU A 37 -2.28 -2.18 -17.29
N ARG A 38 -2.86 -1.58 -16.25
CA ARG A 38 -3.97 -0.63 -16.42
C ARG A 38 -3.36 0.77 -16.41
N PRO A 39 -3.59 1.64 -17.42
CA PRO A 39 -3.23 3.04 -17.24
C PRO A 39 -3.95 3.50 -15.97
N PRO A 40 -3.22 4.01 -14.96
CA PRO A 40 -3.86 4.42 -13.72
C PRO A 40 -4.97 5.42 -14.05
N SER A 41 -6.17 5.19 -13.52
CA SER A 41 -7.29 6.11 -13.66
C SER A 41 -6.89 7.41 -12.96
N SER A 42 -6.33 8.35 -13.71
CA SER A 42 -5.84 9.63 -13.18
C SER A 42 -4.92 9.50 -11.95
N VAL A 43 -3.62 9.25 -12.15
CA VAL A 43 -2.66 9.78 -11.16
C VAL A 43 -2.87 11.29 -11.16
N PRO A 44 -3.29 11.92 -10.05
CA PRO A 44 -3.45 13.36 -9.98
C PRO A 44 -2.18 14.04 -10.51
N ALA A 45 -2.34 15.05 -11.37
CA ALA A 45 -1.22 15.81 -11.94
C ALA A 45 -0.53 16.63 -10.85
N LEU A 46 0.32 15.98 -10.04
CA LEU A 46 0.91 16.39 -8.76
C LEU A 46 0.79 17.89 -8.38
N PRO A 47 -0.34 18.35 -7.82
CA PRO A 47 -0.42 19.66 -7.18
C PRO A 47 -0.64 19.43 -5.68
N ASP A 48 0.44 19.40 -4.92
CA ASP A 48 0.56 19.62 -3.47
C ASP A 48 1.89 19.00 -3.05
N VAL A 49 2.83 19.87 -2.67
CA VAL A 49 4.17 19.49 -2.22
C VAL A 49 4.34 19.97 -0.79
N GLU A 50 4.52 19.04 0.12
CA GLU A 50 4.86 19.33 1.50
C GLU A 50 6.35 19.09 1.70
N THR A 51 7.00 19.94 2.48
CA THR A 51 8.37 19.69 2.93
C THR A 51 8.45 19.88 4.42
N ASP A 52 8.90 18.85 5.14
CA ASP A 52 9.09 18.96 6.58
C ASP A 52 10.38 19.73 6.93
N ALA A 53 10.56 20.01 8.23
CA ALA A 53 11.72 20.75 8.73
C ALA A 53 13.07 20.05 8.43
N GLY A 54 13.06 18.74 8.18
CA GLY A 54 14.22 17.94 7.80
C GLY A 54 14.51 17.93 6.30
N GLY A 55 13.67 18.59 5.49
CA GLY A 55 13.80 18.59 4.03
C GLY A 55 13.25 17.32 3.37
N TRP A 56 12.41 16.55 4.06
CA TRP A 56 11.66 15.44 3.46
C TRP A 56 10.51 16.00 2.64
N VAL A 57 10.48 15.68 1.36
CA VAL A 57 9.44 16.11 0.41
C VAL A 57 8.38 15.03 0.32
N ARG A 58 7.12 15.44 0.34
CA ARG A 58 5.94 14.59 0.14
C ARG A 58 5.04 15.21 -0.92
N GLN A 59 4.51 14.41 -1.82
CA GLN A 59 3.77 14.90 -2.99
C GLN A 59 2.45 14.16 -3.16
N ALA A 60 1.40 14.93 -3.45
CA ALA A 60 0.06 14.45 -3.77
C ALA A 60 -0.47 13.42 -2.75
N TYR A 61 -0.99 13.91 -1.62
CA TYR A 61 -1.69 13.06 -0.68
C TYR A 61 -3.03 12.61 -1.26
N ILE A 62 -3.28 11.31 -1.26
CA ILE A 62 -4.57 10.73 -1.65
C ILE A 62 -5.19 9.93 -0.50
N ARG A 63 -6.52 9.88 -0.47
CA ARG A 63 -7.27 9.00 0.44
C ARG A 63 -7.28 7.58 -0.12
N LEU A 64 -7.17 6.61 0.78
CA LEU A 64 -7.28 5.20 0.41
C LEU A 64 -8.74 4.79 0.33
N ASN A 65 -9.11 4.14 -0.77
CA ASN A 65 -10.37 3.42 -0.90
C ASN A 65 -10.18 2.00 -0.33
N PHE A 66 -10.55 1.81 0.94
CA PHE A 66 -10.41 0.50 1.59
C PHE A 66 -11.46 -0.46 1.07
N ALA A 67 -11.03 -1.62 0.56
CA ALA A 67 -11.92 -2.69 0.09
C ALA A 67 -12.80 -3.28 1.21
N GLY A 68 -12.37 -3.16 2.47
CA GLY A 68 -13.09 -3.64 3.64
C GLY A 68 -12.21 -3.71 4.89
N PRO A 69 -12.68 -4.39 5.96
CA PRO A 69 -11.89 -4.69 7.15
C PRO A 69 -10.64 -5.55 6.84
N ALA A 70 -9.72 -5.66 7.79
CA ALA A 70 -8.55 -6.54 7.67
C ALA A 70 -8.99 -7.99 7.40
N GLY A 71 -8.28 -8.67 6.49
CA GLY A 71 -8.65 -9.98 5.98
C GLY A 71 -9.55 -9.94 4.74
N THR A 72 -9.80 -8.77 4.14
CA THR A 72 -10.62 -8.66 2.92
C THR A 72 -9.93 -9.28 1.72
N TYR A 73 -8.61 -9.13 1.61
CA TYR A 73 -7.83 -9.78 0.57
C TYR A 73 -7.54 -11.23 0.95
N ARG A 74 -7.49 -12.11 -0.05
CA ARG A 74 -7.12 -13.52 0.17
C ARG A 74 -5.68 -13.61 0.67
N HIS A 75 -5.51 -14.16 1.87
CA HIS A 75 -4.22 -14.48 2.44
C HIS A 75 -3.86 -15.94 2.17
N VAL A 76 -2.59 -16.18 1.85
CA VAL A 76 -2.02 -17.52 1.63
C VAL A 76 -0.71 -17.58 2.40
N PRO A 77 -0.51 -18.58 3.29
CA PRO A 77 0.76 -18.73 3.99
C PRO A 77 1.91 -18.93 2.98
N ALA A 78 2.98 -18.16 3.12
CA ALA A 78 4.16 -18.31 2.25
C ALA A 78 4.72 -19.74 2.30
N LEU A 79 4.64 -20.41 3.46
CA LEU A 79 5.07 -21.80 3.62
C LEU A 79 4.27 -22.77 2.73
N ASP A 80 2.97 -22.56 2.57
CA ASP A 80 2.14 -23.40 1.71
C ASP A 80 2.48 -23.21 0.22
N VAL A 81 2.87 -21.99 -0.17
CA VAL A 81 3.39 -21.74 -1.52
C VAL A 81 4.71 -22.47 -1.73
N LEU A 82 5.64 -22.36 -0.77
CA LEU A 82 6.96 -22.98 -0.84
C LEU A 82 6.90 -24.52 -0.82
N ASN A 83 5.94 -25.09 -0.10
CA ASN A 83 5.71 -26.54 -0.05
C ASN A 83 4.90 -27.07 -1.25
N GLY A 84 4.45 -26.20 -2.17
CA GLY A 84 3.66 -26.60 -3.32
C GLY A 84 2.20 -26.97 -3.01
N HIS A 85 1.68 -26.58 -1.83
CA HIS A 85 0.28 -26.79 -1.46
C HIS A 85 -0.68 -25.81 -2.16
N VAL A 86 -0.15 -24.76 -2.78
CA VAL A 86 -0.93 -23.74 -3.49
C VAL A 86 -0.84 -24.00 -4.99
N PRO A 87 -1.95 -24.31 -5.67
CA PRO A 87 -1.93 -24.52 -7.11
C PRO A 87 -1.44 -23.26 -7.84
N PRO A 88 -0.52 -23.35 -8.83
CA PRO A 88 0.02 -22.19 -9.54
C PRO A 88 -1.06 -21.28 -10.15
N GLU A 89 -2.16 -21.86 -10.64
CA GLU A 89 -3.32 -21.15 -11.19
C GLU A 89 -4.04 -20.26 -10.17
N ALA A 90 -3.87 -20.51 -8.86
CA ALA A 90 -4.40 -19.62 -7.83
C ALA A 90 -3.70 -18.25 -7.79
N LEU A 91 -2.47 -18.17 -8.32
CA LEU A 91 -1.63 -16.97 -8.32
C LEU A 91 -1.42 -16.39 -9.73
N ALA A 92 -1.53 -17.22 -10.76
CA ALA A 92 -1.31 -16.81 -12.15
C ALA A 92 -2.19 -15.61 -12.54
N GLY A 93 -1.56 -14.59 -13.15
CA GLY A 93 -2.23 -13.38 -13.63
C GLY A 93 -2.69 -12.41 -12.52
N LYS A 94 -2.26 -12.61 -11.27
CA LYS A 94 -2.60 -11.74 -10.13
C LYS A 94 -1.39 -10.93 -9.68
N LEU A 95 -1.64 -9.73 -9.15
CA LEU A 95 -0.68 -9.03 -8.32
C LEU A 95 -0.63 -9.74 -6.95
N VAL A 96 0.52 -10.35 -6.63
CA VAL A 96 0.72 -11.06 -5.37
C VAL A 96 1.66 -10.23 -4.50
N LEU A 97 1.18 -9.80 -3.34
CA LEU A 97 1.98 -9.07 -2.36
C LEU A 97 2.41 -10.02 -1.25
N ILE A 98 3.70 -9.97 -0.91
CA ILE A 98 4.30 -10.81 0.14
C ILE A 98 4.68 -9.89 1.30
N GLY A 99 4.22 -10.21 2.50
CA GLY A 99 4.53 -9.44 3.70
C GLY A 99 4.07 -10.12 4.97
N ALA A 100 4.48 -9.55 6.11
CA ALA A 100 4.11 -10.06 7.42
C ALA A 100 2.68 -9.66 7.78
N THR A 101 1.91 -10.63 8.29
CA THR A 101 0.51 -10.42 8.73
C THR A 101 0.29 -10.78 10.20
N ALA A 102 1.33 -11.27 10.87
CA ALA A 102 1.24 -11.68 12.27
C ALA A 102 1.12 -10.47 13.21
N SER A 103 0.26 -10.57 14.21
CA SER A 103 -0.07 -9.50 15.16
C SER A 103 1.09 -9.03 16.06
N GLY A 104 2.20 -9.79 16.10
CA GLY A 104 3.41 -9.46 16.87
C GLY A 104 4.51 -8.73 16.08
N VAL A 105 4.24 -8.38 14.82
CA VAL A 105 5.19 -7.67 13.96
C VAL A 105 4.85 -6.18 13.93
N SER A 106 5.84 -5.30 13.89
CA SER A 106 5.65 -3.83 13.89
C SER A 106 5.05 -3.25 12.59
N ASP A 107 4.64 -4.09 11.63
CA ASP A 107 4.01 -3.66 10.37
C ASP A 107 2.49 -3.81 10.46
N ILE A 108 1.88 -3.13 11.43
CA ILE A 108 0.44 -3.13 11.70
C ILE A 108 -0.03 -1.69 11.89
N PHE A 109 -1.16 -1.36 11.28
CA PHE A 109 -1.72 -0.02 11.27
C PHE A 109 -3.19 -0.02 11.69
N ALA A 110 -3.59 1.02 12.40
CA ALA A 110 -5.00 1.35 12.56
C ALA A 110 -5.51 2.00 11.26
N THR A 111 -6.69 1.58 10.80
CA THR A 111 -7.34 2.05 9.58
C THR A 111 -8.83 2.30 9.88
N PRO A 112 -9.56 3.11 9.09
CA PRO A 112 -10.98 3.32 9.31
C PRO A 112 -11.82 2.04 9.48
N PRO A 113 -11.66 0.99 8.65
CA PRO A 113 -12.46 -0.22 8.79
C PRO A 113 -11.87 -1.23 9.81
N SER A 114 -10.67 -1.01 10.36
CA SER A 114 -10.00 -1.99 11.24
C SER A 114 -8.95 -1.39 12.16
N ARG A 115 -9.01 -1.77 13.45
CA ARG A 115 -8.00 -1.35 14.45
C ARG A 115 -6.62 -1.92 14.19
N THR A 116 -6.54 -3.07 13.53
CA THR A 116 -5.29 -3.76 13.19
C THR A 116 -5.38 -4.29 11.77
N MET A 117 -4.68 -3.66 10.84
CA MET A 117 -4.50 -4.12 9.46
C MET A 117 -3.00 -4.26 9.19
N SER A 118 -2.58 -5.34 8.53
CA SER A 118 -1.17 -5.55 8.19
C SER A 118 -0.69 -4.51 7.18
N GLY A 119 0.59 -4.14 7.22
CA GLY A 119 1.15 -3.19 6.26
C GLY A 119 1.01 -3.68 4.82
N VAL A 120 1.18 -4.98 4.56
CA VAL A 120 0.96 -5.55 3.23
C VAL A 120 -0.50 -5.41 2.75
N GLU A 121 -1.47 -5.47 3.65
CA GLU A 121 -2.89 -5.27 3.31
C GLU A 121 -3.22 -3.77 3.12
N VAL A 122 -2.58 -2.87 3.87
CA VAL A 122 -2.65 -1.43 3.57
C VAL A 122 -2.05 -1.14 2.19
N LEU A 123 -0.92 -1.78 1.82
CA LEU A 123 -0.33 -1.67 0.47
C LEU A 123 -1.25 -2.25 -0.61
N ALA A 124 -1.99 -3.32 -0.31
CA ALA A 124 -3.00 -3.87 -1.22
C ALA A 124 -4.10 -2.84 -1.51
N ASN A 125 -4.65 -2.21 -0.46
CA ASN A 125 -5.64 -1.13 -0.59
C ASN A 125 -5.09 0.10 -1.33
N ALA A 126 -3.85 0.49 -1.04
CA ALA A 126 -3.15 1.55 -1.76
C ALA A 126 -3.01 1.24 -3.25
N THR A 127 -2.60 0.02 -3.58
CA THR A 127 -2.43 -0.41 -4.98
C THR A 127 -3.78 -0.45 -5.70
N GLN A 128 -4.82 -0.97 -5.05
CA GLN A 128 -6.19 -0.96 -5.58
C GLN A 128 -6.69 0.47 -5.82
N THR A 129 -6.45 1.39 -4.88
CA THR A 129 -6.86 2.81 -4.99
C THR A 129 -6.22 3.49 -6.21
N VAL A 130 -4.97 3.17 -6.54
CA VAL A 130 -4.29 3.73 -7.73
C VAL A 130 -4.76 3.07 -9.04
N LEU A 131 -5.29 1.85 -8.96
CA LEU A 131 -5.78 1.08 -10.11
C LEU A 131 -7.25 1.36 -10.47
N ASP A 132 -8.04 1.88 -9.53
CA ASP A 132 -9.45 2.26 -9.69
C ASP A 132 -9.59 3.64 -10.31
#